data_AF-A0A4R1NB75-F1
#
_entry.id   AF-A0A4R1NB75-F1
#
_cell.length_a   1.000
_cell.length_b   1.000
_cell.length_c   1.000
_cell.angle_alpha   90.00
_cell.angle_beta   90.00
_cell.angle_gamma   90.00
#
_symmetry.space_group_name_H-M   'P 1'
#
loop_
_entity.id
_entity.type
_entity.pdbx_description
1 polymer ?
#
loop_
_entity_poly.entity_id
_entity_poly.type
_entity_poly.pdbx_seq_one_letter_code
_entity_poly.pdbx_strand_id
1 'polypeptide(L)'
;MYSSSNITPRSYVPIPPVKQVSIPGNIPVARLGGAGNNNLSPVPDFAKDEYEPTSGPTFDLGKIKECLTLNMPFNAVAWSYGIRIETLDYQFLQMIAGKSSAQDVTLKGKSYLTVARNFGLKRRDDDFVKLQMIAVNSEGEPSIRQGESWQSIAARLELEPGEKAFDKLQMLAFEIKAEPRVRKGESWHSVANEFAFTPQGEAYGKLQKLALDIVAKEPIFNNQRFPMVAEKRGIKRGDPAYVHLLDMARHKIIRQVMKGDDCDRIDYSSHCAAMLFELDVEEYDIPQEEFLKTKQRYIDLHRKHIEALMIMRKEE
;
A
#
# COMPACT_ATOMS: atom_id res chain seq x y z
N MET A 1 -17.77 31.59 33.01
CA MET A 1 -18.22 30.53 33.95
C MET A 1 -18.03 29.20 33.26
N TYR A 2 -16.90 28.53 33.51
CA TYR A 2 -16.62 27.21 32.93
C TYR A 2 -17.19 26.14 33.87
N SER A 3 -18.10 25.33 33.35
CA SER A 3 -18.73 24.22 34.06
C SER A 3 -17.79 23.01 33.99
N SER A 4 -17.25 22.62 35.15
CA SER A 4 -16.42 21.43 35.32
C SER A 4 -17.30 20.18 35.40
N SER A 5 -17.18 19.31 34.40
CA SER A 5 -17.85 18.01 34.39
C SER A 5 -17.17 17.05 35.37
N ASN A 6 -17.93 16.63 36.39
CA ASN A 6 -17.54 15.60 37.36
C ASN A 6 -17.38 14.24 36.66
N ILE A 7 -16.18 13.67 36.71
CA ILE A 7 -15.89 12.29 36.30
C ILE A 7 -15.98 11.40 37.54
N THR A 8 -17.03 10.59 37.63
CA THR A 8 -17.15 9.52 38.63
C THR A 8 -16.21 8.35 38.29
N PRO A 9 -15.42 7.83 39.25
CA PRO A 9 -14.55 6.68 39.02
C PRO A 9 -15.38 5.40 38.81
N ARG A 10 -15.03 4.64 37.76
CA ARG A 10 -15.62 3.32 37.47
C ARG A 10 -15.27 2.33 38.58
N SER A 11 -16.29 1.70 39.15
CA SER A 11 -16.19 0.62 40.12
C SER A 11 -15.49 -0.61 39.52
N TYR A 12 -14.49 -1.11 40.24
CA TYR A 12 -13.78 -2.35 39.93
C TYR A 12 -14.73 -3.55 40.09
N VAL A 13 -14.90 -4.34 39.03
CA VAL A 13 -15.63 -5.62 39.08
C VAL A 13 -14.59 -6.74 39.25
N PRO A 14 -14.62 -7.51 40.36
CA PRO A 14 -13.68 -8.61 40.53
C PRO A 14 -13.98 -9.76 39.57
N ILE A 15 -12.92 -10.27 38.93
CA ILE A 15 -12.96 -11.42 38.02
C ILE A 15 -13.14 -12.70 38.87
N PRO A 16 -14.13 -13.56 38.60
CA PRO A 16 -14.28 -14.81 39.33
C PRO A 16 -13.17 -15.81 38.95
N PRO A 17 -12.72 -16.66 39.89
CA PRO A 17 -11.67 -17.63 39.64
C PRO A 17 -12.11 -18.69 38.62
N VAL A 18 -11.21 -18.97 37.67
CA VAL A 18 -11.38 -19.99 36.63
C VAL A 18 -11.40 -21.38 37.26
N LYS A 19 -12.50 -22.12 37.09
CA LYS A 19 -12.59 -23.53 37.46
C LYS A 19 -11.61 -24.35 36.61
N GLN A 20 -10.71 -25.06 37.27
CA GLN A 20 -9.86 -26.07 36.63
C GLN A 20 -10.73 -27.20 36.07
N VAL A 21 -10.63 -27.43 34.78
CA VAL A 21 -11.24 -28.57 34.09
C VAL A 21 -10.27 -29.74 34.20
N SER A 22 -10.66 -30.78 34.92
CA SER A 22 -9.94 -32.07 34.97
C SER A 22 -10.14 -32.81 33.64
N ILE A 23 -9.05 -33.09 32.93
CA ILE A 23 -9.03 -33.96 31.76
C ILE A 23 -8.61 -35.37 32.22
N PRO A 24 -9.41 -36.42 32.00
CA PRO A 24 -8.98 -37.79 32.25
C PRO A 24 -8.26 -38.34 31.01
N GLY A 25 -7.01 -38.76 31.16
CA GLY A 25 -6.28 -39.41 30.07
C GLY A 25 -4.87 -39.82 30.48
N ASN A 26 -4.69 -41.13 30.63
CA ASN A 26 -3.43 -41.77 30.98
C ASN A 26 -2.27 -41.37 30.06
N ILE A 27 -1.27 -40.70 30.62
CA ILE A 27 0.08 -40.57 30.04
C ILE A 27 0.98 -41.51 30.85
N PRO A 28 1.72 -42.44 30.21
CA PRO A 28 2.67 -43.27 30.93
C PRO A 28 3.83 -42.39 31.44
N VAL A 29 3.89 -42.22 32.76
CA VAL A 29 4.99 -41.53 33.45
C VAL A 29 6.17 -42.49 33.54
N ALA A 30 7.23 -42.19 32.79
CA ALA A 30 8.52 -42.83 33.00
C ALA A 30 9.08 -42.40 34.38
N ARG A 31 9.32 -43.39 35.24
CA ARG A 31 9.99 -43.25 36.53
C ARG A 31 11.40 -42.68 36.33
N LEU A 32 11.64 -41.45 36.78
CA LEU A 32 12.98 -40.95 37.06
C LEU A 32 13.21 -41.05 38.58
N GLY A 33 13.98 -42.07 38.98
CA GLY A 33 14.66 -42.09 40.27
C GLY A 33 16.08 -41.58 40.06
N GLY A 34 16.55 -40.69 40.94
CA GLY A 34 17.95 -40.27 40.94
C GLY A 34 18.20 -39.01 41.73
N ALA A 35 18.52 -39.17 43.00
CA ALA A 35 19.04 -38.12 43.86
C ALA A 35 20.47 -37.73 43.45
N GLY A 36 20.76 -36.42 43.52
CA GLY A 36 22.03 -35.81 43.91
C GLY A 36 23.32 -36.15 43.15
N ASN A 37 23.87 -35.19 42.40
CA ASN A 37 25.10 -34.49 42.81
C ASN A 37 25.53 -33.45 41.76
N ASN A 38 25.83 -32.24 42.24
CA ASN A 38 26.44 -31.18 41.47
C ASN A 38 27.91 -31.53 41.24
N ASN A 39 28.28 -31.88 40.00
CA ASN A 39 29.65 -31.76 39.51
C ASN A 39 29.57 -31.37 38.03
N LEU A 40 30.05 -30.16 37.72
CA LEU A 40 30.22 -29.63 36.38
C LEU A 40 31.31 -30.45 35.67
N SER A 41 30.90 -31.30 34.74
CA SER A 41 31.79 -31.88 33.72
C SER A 41 31.90 -30.92 32.53
N PRO A 42 33.03 -30.91 31.79
CA PRO A 42 33.21 -30.00 30.67
C PRO A 42 32.27 -30.36 29.51
N VAL A 43 31.76 -29.32 28.85
CA VAL A 43 31.00 -29.42 27.60
C VAL A 43 31.85 -30.15 26.56
N PRO A 44 31.36 -31.24 25.93
CA PRO A 44 32.11 -31.87 24.86
C PRO A 44 32.13 -30.96 23.63
N ASP A 45 33.33 -30.82 23.07
CA ASP A 45 33.61 -30.17 21.80
C ASP A 45 32.77 -30.85 20.72
N PHE A 46 31.75 -30.15 20.20
CA PHE A 46 31.02 -30.60 19.03
C PHE A 46 31.94 -30.42 17.82
N ALA A 47 32.75 -31.46 17.59
CA ALA A 47 33.43 -31.67 16.34
C ALA A 47 32.42 -31.56 15.19
N LYS A 48 32.87 -30.92 14.12
CA LYS A 48 32.20 -30.82 12.82
C LYS A 48 31.98 -32.23 12.26
N ASP A 49 30.91 -32.89 12.69
CA ASP A 49 30.37 -34.01 11.96
C ASP A 49 29.72 -33.43 10.70
N GLU A 50 30.35 -33.77 9.58
CA GLU A 50 29.89 -33.49 8.24
C GLU A 50 28.43 -33.94 8.12
N TYR A 51 27.54 -32.97 7.90
CA TYR A 51 26.17 -33.24 7.49
C TYR A 51 26.23 -33.82 6.08
N GLU A 52 26.44 -35.13 5.97
CA GLU A 52 26.16 -35.86 4.75
C GLU A 52 24.64 -35.91 4.60
N PRO A 53 24.05 -35.31 3.55
CA PRO A 53 22.63 -35.44 3.30
C PRO A 53 22.35 -36.87 2.83
N THR A 54 22.23 -37.81 3.77
CA THR A 54 21.73 -39.16 3.52
C THR A 54 20.34 -39.01 2.93
N SER A 55 20.21 -39.23 1.61
CA SER A 55 18.95 -39.31 0.83
C SER A 55 17.73 -38.81 1.61
N GLY A 56 17.58 -37.48 1.68
CA GLY A 56 16.53 -36.87 2.48
C GLY A 56 15.17 -37.46 2.12
N PRO A 57 14.22 -37.56 3.07
CA PRO A 57 12.91 -38.12 2.80
C PRO A 57 12.31 -37.43 1.57
N THR A 58 12.06 -38.20 0.52
CA THR A 58 11.35 -37.72 -0.67
C THR A 58 9.91 -37.45 -0.25
N PHE A 59 9.65 -36.21 0.13
CA PHE A 59 8.30 -35.77 0.49
C PHE A 59 7.39 -35.91 -0.73
N ASP A 60 6.33 -36.71 -0.59
CA ASP A 60 5.28 -36.79 -1.60
C ASP A 60 4.45 -35.49 -1.53
N LEU A 61 4.87 -34.52 -2.35
CA LEU A 61 4.21 -33.22 -2.46
C LEU A 61 2.74 -33.33 -2.87
N GLY A 62 2.36 -34.41 -3.56
CA GLY A 62 0.97 -34.69 -3.91
C GLY A 62 0.12 -34.95 -2.67
N LYS A 63 0.56 -35.86 -1.80
CA LYS A 63 -0.13 -36.19 -0.55
C LYS A 63 -0.15 -35.02 0.43
N ILE A 64 0.94 -34.27 0.52
CA ILE A 64 0.99 -33.06 1.36
C ILE A 64 -0.07 -32.05 0.89
N LYS A 65 -0.16 -31.79 -0.41
CA LYS A 65 -1.19 -30.90 -0.98
C LYS A 65 -2.59 -31.42 -0.69
N GLU A 66 -2.82 -32.72 -0.81
CA GLU A 66 -4.10 -33.36 -0.48
C GLU A 66 -4.47 -33.18 1.01
N CYS A 67 -3.54 -33.39 1.94
CA CYS A 67 -3.78 -33.13 3.36
C CYS A 67 -4.14 -31.65 3.63
N LEU A 68 -3.49 -30.72 2.94
CA LEU A 68 -3.75 -29.30 3.07
C LEU A 68 -5.09 -28.87 2.44
N THR A 69 -5.49 -29.47 1.32
CA THR A 69 -6.82 -29.22 0.72
C THR A 69 -7.96 -29.81 1.55
N LEU A 70 -7.70 -30.89 2.29
CA LEU A 70 -8.58 -31.43 3.33
C LEU A 70 -8.63 -30.57 4.61
N ASN A 71 -7.99 -29.38 4.59
CA ASN A 71 -8.06 -28.39 5.64
C ASN A 71 -7.43 -28.85 6.97
N MET A 72 -6.48 -29.78 6.90
CA MET A 72 -5.68 -30.16 8.06
C MET A 72 -4.79 -28.98 8.49
N PRO A 73 -4.62 -28.72 9.80
CA PRO A 73 -3.68 -27.71 10.28
C PRO A 73 -2.27 -28.01 9.76
N PHE A 74 -1.57 -26.98 9.28
CA PHE A 74 -0.24 -27.12 8.71
C PHE A 74 0.73 -27.82 9.67
N ASN A 75 0.67 -27.49 10.97
CA ASN A 75 1.51 -28.12 12.00
C ASN A 75 1.21 -29.62 12.16
N ALA A 76 -0.05 -30.03 11.97
CA ALA A 76 -0.42 -31.44 12.03
C ALA A 76 0.12 -32.20 10.82
N VAL A 77 0.11 -31.59 9.63
CA VAL A 77 0.74 -32.15 8.42
C VAL A 77 2.26 -32.21 8.62
N ALA A 78 2.91 -31.13 9.03
CA ALA A 78 4.35 -31.14 9.30
C ALA A 78 4.74 -32.26 10.29
N TRP A 79 3.97 -32.40 11.38
CA TRP A 79 4.22 -33.42 12.39
C TRP A 79 3.99 -34.85 11.86
N SER A 80 2.95 -35.10 11.06
CA SER A 80 2.68 -36.42 10.48
C SER A 80 3.76 -36.88 9.50
N TYR A 81 4.51 -35.94 8.92
CA TYR A 81 5.66 -36.20 8.05
C TYR A 81 7.01 -36.10 8.78
N GLY A 82 7.01 -35.93 10.10
CA GLY A 82 8.24 -35.83 10.90
C GLY A 82 9.06 -34.54 10.68
N ILE A 83 8.45 -33.52 10.09
CA ILE A 83 9.08 -32.23 9.79
C ILE A 83 9.05 -31.37 11.07
N ARG A 84 10.22 -30.94 11.54
CA ARG A 84 10.35 -30.08 12.72
C ARG A 84 10.19 -28.61 12.35
N ILE A 85 9.56 -27.81 13.21
CA ILE A 85 9.15 -26.42 12.94
C ILE A 85 10.34 -25.49 12.57
N GLU A 86 11.55 -25.84 13.02
CA GLU A 86 12.75 -25.02 12.86
C GLU A 86 13.60 -25.43 11.65
N THR A 87 13.18 -26.41 10.85
CA THR A 87 13.97 -26.90 9.71
C THR A 87 13.66 -26.16 8.41
N LEU A 88 14.61 -26.20 7.47
CA LEU A 88 14.40 -25.73 6.09
C LEU A 88 13.24 -26.47 5.40
N ASP A 89 13.03 -27.74 5.72
CA ASP A 89 11.90 -28.52 5.20
C ASP A 89 10.55 -27.94 5.62
N TYR A 90 10.45 -27.41 6.85
CA TYR A 90 9.24 -26.75 7.32
C TYR A 90 8.99 -25.44 6.56
N GLN A 91 10.04 -24.64 6.32
CA GLN A 91 9.94 -23.42 5.51
C GLN A 91 9.55 -23.74 4.06
N PHE A 92 10.12 -24.80 3.49
CA PHE A 92 9.80 -25.27 2.15
C PHE A 92 8.35 -25.74 2.04
N LEU A 93 7.89 -26.48 3.05
CA LEU A 93 6.49 -26.89 3.20
C LEU A 93 5.57 -25.67 3.29
N GLN A 94 5.94 -24.64 4.06
CA GLN A 94 5.16 -23.40 4.19
C GLN A 94 5.04 -22.69 2.85
N MET A 95 6.13 -22.60 2.09
CA MET A 95 6.15 -21.98 0.77
C MET A 95 5.22 -22.72 -0.22
N ILE A 96 5.23 -24.06 -0.23
CA ILE A 96 4.40 -24.85 -1.14
C ILE A 96 2.92 -24.76 -0.75
N ALA A 97 2.64 -24.84 0.55
CA ALA A 97 1.29 -24.76 1.10
C ALA A 97 0.67 -23.37 0.90
N GLY A 98 1.45 -22.31 1.10
CA GLY A 98 1.02 -20.92 0.97
C GLY A 98 0.72 -20.50 -0.47
N LYS A 99 1.48 -20.99 -1.46
CA LYS A 99 1.36 -20.52 -2.85
C LYS A 99 0.11 -20.99 -3.61
N SER A 100 -0.50 -22.11 -3.25
CA SER A 100 -1.65 -22.65 -4.01
C SER A 100 -2.83 -23.01 -3.11
N SER A 101 -2.60 -23.84 -2.10
CA SER A 101 -3.69 -24.33 -1.23
C SER A 101 -4.35 -23.22 -0.40
N ALA A 102 -3.58 -22.28 0.15
CA ALA A 102 -4.14 -21.16 0.91
C ALA A 102 -4.99 -20.23 0.03
N GLN A 103 -4.57 -20.01 -1.22
CA GLN A 103 -5.29 -19.16 -2.16
C GLN A 103 -6.62 -19.80 -2.56
N ASP A 104 -6.61 -21.08 -2.94
CA ASP A 104 -7.81 -21.83 -3.33
C ASP A 104 -8.85 -21.87 -2.22
N VAL A 105 -8.40 -22.03 -0.97
CA VAL A 105 -9.30 -22.07 0.19
C VAL A 105 -9.91 -20.69 0.47
N THR A 106 -9.14 -19.61 0.29
CA THR A 106 -9.66 -18.24 0.39
C THR A 106 -10.69 -17.95 -0.71
N LEU A 107 -10.40 -18.37 -1.94
CA LEU A 107 -11.31 -18.22 -3.09
C LEU A 107 -12.63 -18.98 -2.91
N LYS A 108 -12.64 -20.05 -2.09
CA LYS A 108 -13.87 -20.76 -1.68
C LYS A 108 -14.66 -20.04 -0.57
N GLY A 109 -14.29 -18.81 -0.24
CA GLY A 109 -15.00 -17.96 0.72
C GLY A 109 -14.62 -18.17 2.19
N LYS A 110 -13.52 -18.89 2.49
CA LYS A 110 -13.02 -18.92 3.87
C LYS A 110 -12.30 -17.62 4.18
N SER A 111 -12.50 -17.11 5.41
CA SER A 111 -11.77 -15.94 5.91
C SER A 111 -10.26 -16.12 5.78
N TYR A 112 -9.59 -15.13 5.18
CA TYR A 112 -8.14 -15.17 4.96
C TYR A 112 -7.38 -15.30 6.28
N LEU A 113 -7.91 -14.80 7.40
CA LEU A 113 -7.29 -14.94 8.73
C LEU A 113 -7.31 -16.38 9.21
N THR A 114 -8.42 -17.07 8.98
CA THR A 114 -8.54 -18.50 9.31
C THR A 114 -7.58 -19.32 8.45
N VAL A 115 -7.51 -19.00 7.15
CA VAL A 115 -6.55 -19.62 6.23
C VAL A 115 -5.12 -19.34 6.70
N ALA A 116 -4.74 -18.08 6.90
CA ALA A 116 -3.40 -17.71 7.37
C ALA A 116 -3.01 -18.45 8.66
N ARG A 117 -3.90 -18.53 9.64
CA ARG A 117 -3.67 -19.28 10.88
C ARG A 117 -3.45 -20.76 10.63
N ASN A 118 -4.28 -21.38 9.78
CA ASN A 118 -4.18 -22.81 9.46
C ASN A 118 -2.87 -23.13 8.72
N PHE A 119 -2.39 -22.21 7.89
CA PHE A 119 -1.16 -22.32 7.11
C PHE A 119 0.08 -21.77 7.85
N GLY A 120 -0.07 -21.28 9.08
CA GLY A 120 1.03 -20.74 9.88
C GLY A 120 1.66 -19.46 9.32
N LEU A 121 0.91 -18.68 8.52
CA LEU A 121 1.37 -17.43 7.93
C LEU A 121 1.29 -16.30 8.95
N LYS A 122 2.36 -15.51 9.06
CA LYS A 122 2.44 -14.34 9.93
C LYS A 122 1.99 -13.09 9.18
N ARG A 123 1.47 -12.09 9.89
CA ARG A 123 1.00 -10.82 9.30
C ARG A 123 2.05 -10.09 8.44
N ARG A 124 3.34 -10.28 8.73
CA ARG A 124 4.44 -9.64 7.99
C ARG A 124 4.88 -10.40 6.75
N ASP A 125 4.36 -11.61 6.54
CA ASP A 125 4.77 -12.45 5.42
C ASP A 125 4.08 -11.96 4.13
N ASP A 126 4.81 -11.92 3.02
CA ASP A 126 4.24 -11.49 1.73
C ASP A 126 3.04 -12.35 1.31
N ASP A 127 3.04 -13.63 1.67
CA ASP A 127 1.94 -14.54 1.37
C ASP A 127 0.67 -14.22 2.19
N PHE A 128 0.82 -13.66 3.40
CA PHE A 128 -0.32 -13.13 4.16
C PHE A 128 -0.96 -11.95 3.43
N VAL A 129 -0.14 -11.00 2.97
CA VAL A 129 -0.60 -9.84 2.19
C VAL A 129 -1.30 -10.29 0.90
N LYS A 130 -0.78 -11.31 0.21
CA LYS A 130 -1.44 -11.87 -0.98
C LYS A 130 -2.82 -12.45 -0.65
N LEU A 131 -2.99 -13.16 0.47
CA LEU A 131 -4.30 -13.68 0.87
C LEU A 131 -5.30 -12.56 1.15
N GLN A 132 -4.86 -11.48 1.80
CA GLN A 132 -5.71 -10.30 2.01
C GLN A 132 -6.17 -9.69 0.67
N MET A 133 -5.24 -9.55 -0.28
CA MET A 133 -5.56 -9.04 -1.62
C MET A 133 -6.52 -9.95 -2.38
N ILE A 134 -6.36 -11.27 -2.26
CA ILE A 134 -7.30 -12.24 -2.85
C ILE A 134 -8.69 -12.05 -2.26
N ALA A 135 -8.82 -11.97 -0.93
CA ALA A 135 -10.11 -11.76 -0.28
C ALA A 135 -10.79 -10.45 -0.74
N VAL A 136 -10.03 -9.35 -0.83
CA VAL A 136 -10.53 -8.07 -1.36
C VAL A 136 -11.00 -8.18 -2.81
N ASN A 137 -10.24 -8.87 -3.67
CA ASN A 137 -10.62 -9.02 -5.08
C ASN A 137 -11.81 -9.99 -5.26
N SER A 138 -11.87 -11.09 -4.51
CA SER A 138 -12.92 -12.10 -4.66
C SER A 138 -14.24 -11.67 -4.03
N GLU A 139 -14.19 -10.98 -2.89
CA GLU A 139 -15.37 -10.62 -2.12
C GLU A 139 -15.65 -9.12 -2.14
N GLY A 140 -14.61 -8.29 -2.00
CA GLY A 140 -14.75 -6.84 -1.91
C GLY A 140 -15.25 -6.20 -3.20
N GLU A 141 -14.63 -6.49 -4.34
CA GLU A 141 -15.06 -5.91 -5.62
C GLU A 141 -16.53 -6.22 -5.95
N PRO A 142 -17.00 -7.49 -5.94
CA PRO A 142 -18.40 -7.80 -6.22
C PRO A 142 -19.36 -7.14 -5.23
N SER A 143 -19.03 -7.11 -3.94
CA SER A 143 -19.86 -6.50 -2.89
C SER A 143 -20.01 -4.98 -3.09
N ILE A 144 -18.91 -4.28 -3.42
CA ILE A 144 -18.96 -2.84 -3.75
C ILE A 144 -19.85 -2.61 -4.97
N ARG A 145 -19.75 -3.45 -6.02
CA ARG A 145 -20.62 -3.33 -7.20
C ARG A 145 -22.09 -3.48 -6.84
N GLN A 146 -22.42 -4.42 -5.95
CA GLN A 146 -23.77 -4.61 -5.39
C GLN A 146 -24.24 -3.47 -4.47
N GLY A 147 -23.36 -2.55 -4.11
CA GLY A 147 -23.70 -1.34 -3.36
C GLY A 147 -23.41 -1.44 -1.86
N GLU A 148 -22.73 -2.49 -1.40
CA GLU A 148 -22.23 -2.54 -0.03
C GLU A 148 -21.14 -1.47 0.19
N SER A 149 -21.11 -0.86 1.37
CA SER A 149 -20.07 0.12 1.71
C SER A 149 -18.73 -0.58 1.94
N TRP A 150 -17.64 0.06 1.51
CA TRP A 150 -16.31 -0.52 1.66
C TRP A 150 -15.92 -0.68 3.15
N GLN A 151 -16.48 0.13 4.05
CA GLN A 151 -16.26 0.00 5.50
C GLN A 151 -16.91 -1.27 6.07
N SER A 152 -18.12 -1.62 5.62
CA SER A 152 -18.79 -2.86 6.01
C SER A 152 -17.97 -4.07 5.59
N ILE A 153 -17.48 -4.05 4.34
CA ILE A 153 -16.63 -5.09 3.77
C ILE A 153 -15.30 -5.17 4.53
N ALA A 154 -14.65 -4.03 4.80
CA ALA A 154 -13.40 -3.99 5.56
C ALA A 154 -13.57 -4.61 6.96
N ALA A 155 -14.66 -4.27 7.65
CA ALA A 155 -14.97 -4.83 8.97
C ALA A 155 -15.25 -6.34 8.89
N ARG A 156 -15.99 -6.80 7.88
CA ARG A 156 -16.29 -8.22 7.67
C ARG A 156 -15.05 -9.04 7.32
N LEU A 157 -14.15 -8.46 6.54
CA LEU A 157 -12.85 -9.04 6.22
C LEU A 157 -11.83 -8.86 7.35
N GLU A 158 -12.14 -8.11 8.41
CA GLU A 158 -11.20 -7.80 9.51
C GLU A 158 -9.91 -7.08 9.02
N LEU A 159 -10.04 -6.20 8.03
CA LEU A 159 -8.94 -5.37 7.53
C LEU A 159 -8.67 -4.19 8.46
N GLU A 160 -7.41 -3.99 8.82
CA GLU A 160 -6.96 -2.90 9.68
C GLU A 160 -6.43 -1.71 8.85
N PRO A 161 -6.62 -0.46 9.31
CA PRO A 161 -6.01 0.70 8.66
C PRO A 161 -4.48 0.57 8.56
N GLY A 162 -3.92 0.90 7.39
CA GLY A 162 -2.49 0.77 7.09
C GLY A 162 -2.10 -0.55 6.42
N GLU A 163 -3.03 -1.50 6.31
CA GLU A 163 -2.84 -2.69 5.47
C GLU A 163 -3.04 -2.36 3.99
N LYS A 164 -2.19 -2.90 3.09
CA LYS A 164 -2.32 -2.67 1.64
C LYS A 164 -3.68 -3.07 1.07
N ALA A 165 -4.29 -4.12 1.64
CA ALA A 165 -5.61 -4.58 1.23
C ALA A 165 -6.72 -3.60 1.63
N PHE A 166 -6.56 -2.89 2.76
CA PHE A 166 -7.46 -1.82 3.17
C PHE A 166 -7.44 -0.67 2.15
N ASP A 167 -6.23 -0.22 1.76
CA ASP A 167 -6.06 0.83 0.74
C ASP A 167 -6.62 0.39 -0.62
N LYS A 168 -6.38 -0.86 -1.03
CA LYS A 168 -6.94 -1.41 -2.25
C LYS A 168 -8.48 -1.40 -2.24
N LEU A 169 -9.10 -1.74 -1.11
CA LEU A 169 -10.54 -1.74 -0.97
C LEU A 169 -11.12 -0.32 -1.07
N GLN A 170 -10.46 0.68 -0.47
CA GLN A 170 -10.82 2.09 -0.67
C GLN A 170 -10.70 2.51 -2.15
N MET A 171 -9.63 2.09 -2.82
CA MET A 171 -9.43 2.36 -4.24
C MET A 171 -10.51 1.74 -5.13
N LEU A 172 -10.96 0.52 -4.83
CA LEU A 172 -12.08 -0.11 -5.55
C LEU A 172 -13.38 0.70 -5.38
N ALA A 173 -13.67 1.19 -4.18
CA ALA A 173 -14.83 2.05 -3.95
C ALA A 173 -14.72 3.37 -4.70
N PHE A 174 -13.51 3.93 -4.80
CA PHE A 174 -13.23 5.09 -5.62
C PHE A 174 -13.54 4.82 -7.10
N GLU A 175 -12.92 3.81 -7.70
CA GLU A 175 -13.04 3.48 -9.13
C GLU A 175 -14.48 3.15 -9.53
N ILE A 176 -15.20 2.37 -8.69
CA ILE A 176 -16.52 1.84 -9.04
C ILE A 176 -17.64 2.85 -8.77
N LYS A 177 -17.54 3.63 -7.68
CA LYS A 177 -18.66 4.47 -7.20
C LYS A 177 -18.33 5.96 -7.20
N ALA A 178 -17.18 6.36 -6.65
CA ALA A 178 -16.87 7.78 -6.43
C ALA A 178 -16.46 8.51 -7.71
N GLU A 179 -15.56 7.93 -8.51
CA GLU A 179 -15.03 8.53 -9.73
C GLU A 179 -16.15 8.90 -10.73
N PRO A 180 -17.10 8.00 -11.08
CA PRO A 180 -18.18 8.33 -12.01
C PRO A 180 -19.05 9.50 -11.54
N ARG A 181 -19.25 9.66 -10.22
CA ARG A 181 -20.05 10.75 -9.64
C ARG A 181 -19.34 12.10 -9.77
N VAL A 182 -18.05 12.14 -9.43
CA VAL A 182 -17.24 13.36 -9.61
C VAL A 182 -17.13 13.74 -11.09
N ARG A 183 -17.00 12.75 -11.99
CA ARG A 183 -17.05 13.00 -13.44
C ARG A 183 -18.38 13.59 -13.94
N LYS A 184 -19.49 13.30 -13.25
CA LYS A 184 -20.81 13.91 -13.53
C LYS A 184 -20.97 15.32 -12.93
N GLY A 185 -19.94 15.83 -12.25
CA GLY A 185 -19.93 17.17 -11.67
C GLY A 185 -20.32 17.23 -10.19
N GLU A 186 -20.49 16.09 -9.51
CA GLU A 186 -20.70 16.11 -8.06
C GLU A 186 -19.45 16.62 -7.33
N SER A 187 -19.66 17.34 -6.22
CA SER A 187 -18.56 17.87 -5.40
C SER A 187 -17.72 16.73 -4.83
N TRP A 188 -16.43 16.71 -5.18
CA TRP A 188 -15.50 15.68 -4.72
C TRP A 188 -15.39 15.60 -3.19
N HIS A 189 -15.48 16.74 -2.48
CA HIS A 189 -15.49 16.75 -1.02
C HIS A 189 -16.74 16.05 -0.45
N SER A 190 -17.91 16.29 -1.06
CA SER A 190 -19.15 15.63 -0.63
C SER A 190 -19.06 14.13 -0.84
N VAL A 191 -18.57 13.71 -2.01
CA VAL A 191 -18.35 12.30 -2.34
C VAL A 191 -17.32 11.67 -1.38
N ALA A 192 -16.18 12.33 -1.12
CA ALA A 192 -15.16 11.84 -0.20
C ALA A 192 -15.71 11.61 1.21
N ASN A 193 -16.51 12.57 1.72
CA ASN A 193 -17.13 12.49 3.04
C ASN A 193 -18.19 11.40 3.11
N GLU A 194 -19.02 11.26 2.08
CA GLU A 194 -20.07 10.23 2.00
C GLU A 194 -19.46 8.82 2.01
N PHE A 195 -18.41 8.60 1.23
CA PHE A 195 -17.66 7.34 1.24
C PHE A 195 -16.66 7.27 2.39
N ALA A 196 -16.56 8.28 3.25
CA ALA A 196 -15.59 8.43 4.34
C ALA A 196 -14.16 7.98 3.97
N PHE A 197 -13.65 8.40 2.81
CA PHE A 197 -12.27 8.12 2.43
C PHE A 197 -11.29 8.77 3.41
N THR A 198 -10.24 8.04 3.78
CA THR A 198 -9.21 8.55 4.69
C THR A 198 -8.45 9.69 4.00
N PRO A 199 -8.27 10.87 4.62
CA PRO A 199 -7.57 11.99 3.99
C PRO A 199 -6.14 11.69 3.54
N GLN A 200 -5.47 10.76 4.23
CA GLN A 200 -4.12 10.29 3.90
C GLN A 200 -4.11 9.10 2.92
N GLY A 201 -5.27 8.56 2.56
CA GLY A 201 -5.40 7.39 1.69
C GLY A 201 -5.27 7.73 0.21
N GLU A 202 -4.80 6.77 -0.59
CA GLU A 202 -4.61 6.94 -2.03
C GLU A 202 -5.91 7.34 -2.75
N ALA A 203 -7.04 6.75 -2.36
CA ALA A 203 -8.36 7.03 -2.92
C ALA A 203 -8.76 8.51 -2.78
N TYR A 204 -8.47 9.11 -1.63
CA TYR A 204 -8.74 10.53 -1.40
C TYR A 204 -7.88 11.41 -2.31
N GLY A 205 -6.58 11.12 -2.40
CA GLY A 205 -5.66 11.84 -3.30
C GLY A 205 -6.06 11.71 -4.78
N LYS A 206 -6.47 10.52 -5.22
CA LYS A 206 -6.97 10.27 -6.58
C LYS A 206 -8.25 11.04 -6.88
N LEU A 207 -9.18 11.10 -5.93
CA LEU A 207 -10.42 11.86 -6.06
C LEU A 207 -10.15 13.37 -6.15
N GLN A 208 -9.23 13.88 -5.31
CA GLN A 208 -8.79 15.27 -5.38
C GLN A 208 -8.15 15.58 -6.74
N LYS A 209 -7.23 14.73 -7.21
CA LYS A 209 -6.57 14.84 -8.53
C LYS A 209 -7.59 14.86 -9.67
N LEU A 210 -8.54 13.92 -9.66
CA LEU A 210 -9.61 13.83 -10.66
C LEU A 210 -10.46 15.11 -10.72
N ALA A 211 -10.84 15.65 -9.56
CA ALA A 211 -11.62 16.88 -9.51
C ALA A 211 -10.88 18.06 -10.14
N LEU A 212 -9.56 18.15 -9.93
CA LEU A 212 -8.71 19.16 -10.56
C LEU A 212 -8.62 18.95 -12.07
N ASP A 213 -8.45 17.70 -12.52
CA ASP A 213 -8.37 17.37 -13.93
C ASP A 213 -9.66 17.75 -14.69
N ILE A 214 -10.82 17.62 -14.05
CA ILE A 214 -12.09 18.02 -14.67
C ILE A 214 -12.24 19.54 -14.68
N VAL A 215 -11.94 20.19 -13.56
CA VAL A 215 -12.33 21.58 -13.33
C VAL A 215 -11.27 22.60 -13.79
N ALA A 216 -9.99 22.25 -13.71
CA ALA A 216 -8.88 23.16 -13.96
C ALA A 216 -8.23 22.96 -15.33
N LYS A 217 -8.39 21.77 -15.94
CA LYS A 217 -7.77 21.45 -17.23
C LYS A 217 -8.21 22.41 -18.31
N GLU A 218 -9.51 22.56 -18.54
CA GLU A 218 -10.00 23.45 -19.59
C GLU A 218 -9.54 24.91 -19.40
N PRO A 219 -9.71 25.55 -18.22
CA PRO A 219 -9.18 26.89 -17.97
C PRO A 219 -7.67 27.04 -18.22
N ILE A 220 -6.87 26.09 -17.72
CA ILE A 220 -5.40 26.13 -17.90
C ILE A 220 -5.07 26.00 -19.38
N PHE A 221 -5.70 25.08 -20.11
CA PHE A 221 -5.49 24.90 -21.54
C PHE A 221 -5.97 26.11 -22.37
N ASN A 222 -6.99 26.82 -21.90
CA ASN A 222 -7.48 28.10 -22.44
C ASN A 222 -6.70 29.33 -21.96
N ASN A 223 -5.41 29.16 -21.62
CA ASN A 223 -4.47 30.23 -21.25
C ASN A 223 -4.80 31.01 -19.96
N GLN A 224 -5.69 30.51 -19.09
CA GLN A 224 -5.81 31.12 -17.76
C GLN A 224 -4.58 30.84 -16.91
N ARG A 225 -4.18 31.83 -16.11
CA ARG A 225 -3.04 31.69 -15.21
C ARG A 225 -3.36 30.68 -14.10
N PHE A 226 -2.52 29.67 -13.90
CA PHE A 226 -2.74 28.60 -12.93
C PHE A 226 -2.93 29.15 -11.50
N PRO A 227 -2.25 30.22 -11.04
CA PRO A 227 -2.51 30.78 -9.72
C PRO A 227 -3.93 31.33 -9.60
N MET A 228 -4.47 31.94 -10.66
CA MET A 228 -5.86 32.42 -10.70
C MET A 228 -6.84 31.25 -10.70
N VAL A 229 -6.54 30.17 -11.42
CA VAL A 229 -7.36 28.96 -11.42
C VAL A 229 -7.35 28.32 -10.02
N ALA A 230 -6.20 28.25 -9.36
CA ALA A 230 -6.06 27.74 -8.00
C ALA A 230 -6.86 28.61 -7.00
N GLU A 231 -6.68 29.94 -7.04
CA GLU A 231 -7.38 30.90 -6.20
C GLU A 231 -8.90 30.82 -6.36
N LYS A 232 -9.40 30.83 -7.61
CA LYS A 232 -10.84 30.71 -7.92
C LYS A 232 -11.46 29.42 -7.39
N ARG A 233 -10.64 28.37 -7.19
CA ARG A 233 -11.06 27.07 -6.68
C ARG A 233 -10.71 26.85 -5.21
N GLY A 234 -10.17 27.86 -4.53
CA GLY A 234 -9.81 27.79 -3.11
C GLY A 234 -8.64 26.86 -2.80
N ILE A 235 -7.79 26.56 -3.79
CA ILE A 235 -6.63 25.69 -3.64
C ILE A 235 -5.45 26.53 -3.17
N LYS A 236 -4.92 26.23 -1.99
CA LYS A 236 -3.85 27.01 -1.36
C LYS A 236 -2.48 26.47 -1.75
N ARG A 237 -1.48 27.35 -1.71
CA ARG A 237 -0.07 26.95 -1.88
C ARG A 237 0.31 26.00 -0.74
N GLY A 238 0.78 24.80 -1.09
CA GLY A 238 1.09 23.73 -0.13
C GLY A 238 0.08 22.57 -0.17
N ASP A 239 -1.10 22.77 -0.76
CA ASP A 239 -2.04 21.67 -0.98
C ASP A 239 -1.47 20.71 -2.05
N PRO A 240 -1.62 19.38 -1.90
CA PRO A 240 -1.27 18.42 -2.95
C PRO A 240 -1.91 18.76 -4.30
N ALA A 241 -3.13 19.31 -4.26
CA ALA A 241 -3.83 19.84 -5.42
C ALA A 241 -3.08 20.96 -6.15
N TYR A 242 -2.39 21.83 -5.43
CA TYR A 242 -1.64 22.94 -6.01
C TYR A 242 -0.44 22.43 -6.83
N VAL A 243 0.25 21.40 -6.33
CA VAL A 243 1.35 20.74 -7.04
C VAL A 243 0.85 20.12 -8.34
N HIS A 244 -0.30 19.44 -8.30
CA HIS A 244 -0.89 18.86 -9.51
C HIS A 244 -1.30 19.92 -10.55
N LEU A 245 -1.86 21.06 -10.11
CA LEU A 245 -2.14 22.18 -11.02
C LEU A 245 -0.87 22.77 -11.64
N LEU A 246 0.20 22.86 -10.86
CA LEU A 246 1.50 23.30 -11.35
C LEU A 246 2.04 22.33 -12.42
N ASP A 247 1.95 21.03 -12.19
CA ASP A 247 2.39 20.00 -13.14
C ASP A 247 1.54 19.99 -14.42
N MET A 248 0.24 20.27 -14.33
CA MET A 248 -0.62 20.45 -15.50
C MET A 248 -0.22 21.69 -16.31
N ALA A 249 0.06 22.81 -15.63
CA ALA A 249 0.52 24.03 -16.29
C ALA A 249 1.89 23.82 -16.97
N ARG A 250 2.81 23.13 -16.29
CA ARG A 250 4.11 22.68 -16.83
C ARG A 250 3.94 21.89 -18.12
N HIS A 251 3.14 20.81 -18.09
CA HIS A 251 2.89 19.98 -19.26
C HIS A 251 2.33 20.77 -20.45
N LYS A 252 1.42 21.72 -20.19
CA LYS A 252 0.87 22.56 -21.24
C LYS A 252 1.95 23.45 -21.87
N ILE A 253 2.77 24.11 -21.05
CA ILE A 253 3.87 24.96 -21.51
C ILE A 253 4.84 24.15 -22.36
N ILE A 254 5.26 22.97 -21.89
CA ILE A 254 6.15 22.07 -22.63
C ILE A 254 5.53 21.75 -24.00
N ARG A 255 4.25 21.38 -24.06
CA ARG A 255 3.57 21.10 -25.32
C ARG A 255 3.50 22.31 -26.27
N GLN A 256 3.33 23.53 -25.75
CA GLN A 256 3.33 24.76 -26.57
C GLN A 256 4.71 25.02 -27.16
N VAL A 257 5.76 24.95 -26.33
CA VAL A 257 7.15 25.11 -26.78
C VAL A 257 7.51 24.05 -27.82
N MET A 258 7.13 22.80 -27.60
CA MET A 258 7.35 21.69 -28.56
C MET A 258 6.61 21.88 -29.89
N LYS A 259 5.54 22.68 -29.92
CA LYS A 259 4.84 23.05 -31.17
C LYS A 259 5.48 24.24 -31.89
N GLY A 260 6.56 24.81 -31.33
CA GLY A 260 7.23 25.99 -31.86
C GLY A 260 6.60 27.31 -31.42
N ASP A 261 5.71 27.31 -30.43
CA ASP A 261 5.24 28.56 -29.83
C ASP A 261 6.42 29.26 -29.15
N ASP A 262 6.54 30.56 -29.41
CA ASP A 262 7.59 31.39 -28.82
C ASP A 262 7.41 31.46 -27.30
N CYS A 263 8.49 31.17 -26.57
CA CYS A 263 8.51 31.21 -25.11
C CYS A 263 8.14 32.59 -24.57
N ASP A 264 8.44 33.65 -25.32
CA ASP A 264 8.12 35.04 -24.95
C ASP A 264 6.61 35.34 -25.03
N ARG A 265 5.86 34.55 -25.79
CA ARG A 265 4.39 34.64 -25.88
C ARG A 265 3.67 33.79 -24.83
N ILE A 266 4.39 32.92 -24.14
CA ILE A 266 3.85 32.13 -23.05
C ILE A 266 3.99 32.97 -21.78
N ASP A 267 2.86 33.39 -21.18
CA ASP A 267 2.72 34.33 -20.04
C ASP A 267 3.32 33.84 -18.68
N TYR A 268 4.30 32.94 -18.78
CA TYR A 268 5.06 32.30 -17.71
C TYR A 268 6.57 32.38 -17.93
N SER A 269 7.10 33.26 -18.79
CA SER A 269 8.50 33.23 -19.25
C SER A 269 9.56 33.05 -18.14
N SER A 270 9.37 33.63 -16.94
CA SER A 270 10.28 33.44 -15.80
C SER A 270 10.11 32.09 -15.06
N HIS A 271 8.90 31.51 -15.05
CA HIS A 271 8.63 30.17 -14.52
C HIS A 271 8.93 29.06 -15.54
N CYS A 272 8.68 29.27 -16.83
CA CYS A 272 9.10 28.39 -17.93
C CYS A 272 10.60 28.09 -17.83
N ALA A 273 11.37 29.06 -17.37
CA ALA A 273 12.80 28.95 -17.18
C ALA A 273 13.15 27.87 -16.18
N ALA A 274 12.81 28.11 -14.92
CA ALA A 274 13.08 27.18 -13.83
C ALA A 274 12.55 25.78 -14.15
N MET A 275 11.37 25.69 -14.79
CA MET A 275 10.73 24.42 -15.10
C MET A 275 11.43 23.63 -16.21
N LEU A 276 11.99 24.27 -17.26
CA LEU A 276 12.74 23.57 -18.31
C LEU A 276 14.10 23.05 -17.82
N PHE A 277 14.69 23.66 -16.78
CA PHE A 277 15.95 23.18 -16.19
C PHE A 277 15.78 21.98 -15.27
N GLU A 278 14.58 21.74 -14.73
CA GLU A 278 14.26 20.63 -13.81
C GLU A 278 13.70 19.38 -14.51
N LEU A 279 13.44 19.41 -15.82
CA LEU A 279 12.90 18.26 -16.54
C LEU A 279 13.95 17.18 -16.77
N ASP A 280 13.62 15.95 -16.36
CA ASP A 280 14.33 14.74 -16.78
C ASP A 280 13.87 14.33 -18.18
N VAL A 281 14.83 14.10 -19.08
CA VAL A 281 14.59 13.89 -20.52
C VAL A 281 13.85 12.57 -20.78
N GLU A 282 13.98 11.60 -19.87
CA GLU A 282 13.47 10.23 -20.05
C GLU A 282 11.94 10.13 -20.03
N GLU A 283 11.24 11.11 -19.46
CA GLU A 283 9.77 11.06 -19.32
C GLU A 283 9.03 11.44 -20.63
N TYR A 284 9.74 12.05 -21.58
CA TYR A 284 9.16 12.52 -22.84
C TYR A 284 9.84 11.81 -24.00
N ASP A 285 9.04 11.20 -24.89
CA ASP A 285 9.47 10.45 -26.07
C ASP A 285 10.00 11.40 -27.18
N ILE A 286 10.96 12.26 -26.79
CA ILE A 286 11.57 13.31 -27.60
C ILE A 286 13.01 12.87 -27.87
N PRO A 287 13.47 12.93 -29.14
CA PRO A 287 14.87 12.71 -29.44
C PRO A 287 15.75 13.62 -28.59
N GLN A 288 16.69 13.03 -27.84
CA GLN A 288 17.57 13.75 -26.90
C GLN A 288 18.25 14.99 -27.54
N GLU A 289 18.58 14.91 -28.83
CA GLU A 289 19.18 16.02 -29.59
C GLU A 289 18.24 17.23 -29.73
N GLU A 290 16.95 17.00 -29.95
CA GLU A 290 15.95 18.07 -30.10
C GLU A 290 15.65 18.73 -28.76
N PHE A 291 15.61 17.93 -27.68
CA PHE A 291 15.53 18.44 -26.32
C PHE A 291 16.74 19.33 -25.98
N LEU A 292 17.96 18.88 -26.26
CA LEU A 292 19.19 19.64 -25.99
C LEU A 292 19.24 20.94 -26.80
N LYS A 293 18.82 20.93 -28.08
CA LYS A 293 18.71 22.15 -28.90
C LYS A 293 17.72 23.15 -28.30
N THR A 294 16.58 22.67 -27.83
CA THR A 294 15.54 23.50 -27.21
C THR A 294 16.03 24.10 -25.89
N LYS A 295 16.66 23.27 -25.04
CA LYS A 295 17.30 23.71 -23.79
C LYS A 295 18.38 24.77 -24.05
N GLN A 296 19.23 24.57 -25.06
CA GLN A 296 20.28 25.52 -25.40
C GLN A 296 19.72 26.86 -25.90
N ARG A 297 18.73 26.84 -26.82
CA ARG A 297 18.04 28.07 -27.27
C ARG A 297 17.47 28.85 -26.10
N TYR A 298 16.92 28.15 -25.12
CA TYR A 298 16.35 28.75 -23.94
C TYR A 298 17.40 29.36 -23.00
N ILE A 299 18.53 28.67 -22.78
CA ILE A 299 19.70 29.22 -22.06
C ILE A 299 20.18 30.52 -22.73
N ASP A 300 20.30 30.52 -24.05
CA ASP A 300 20.78 31.67 -24.82
C ASP A 300 19.80 32.86 -24.73
N LEU A 301 18.50 32.59 -24.75
CA LEU A 301 17.46 33.61 -24.58
C LEU A 301 17.53 34.26 -23.19
N HIS A 302 17.69 33.46 -22.13
CA HIS A 302 17.86 33.97 -20.75
C HIS A 302 19.11 34.81 -20.59
N ARG A 303 20.23 34.36 -21.17
CA ARG A 303 21.48 35.13 -21.14
C ARG A 303 21.29 36.52 -21.74
N LYS A 304 20.65 36.61 -22.92
CA LYS A 304 20.33 37.89 -23.57
C LYS A 304 19.43 38.77 -22.71
N HIS A 305 18.42 38.20 -22.04
CA HIS A 305 17.53 38.95 -21.17
C HIS A 305 18.27 39.51 -19.94
N ILE A 306 19.12 38.71 -19.30
CA ILE A 306 19.96 39.15 -18.17
C ILE A 306 20.91 40.27 -18.60
N GLU A 307 21.55 40.14 -19.76
CA GLU A 307 22.41 41.18 -20.33
C GLU A 307 21.65 42.49 -20.56
N ALA A 308 20.42 42.42 -21.11
CA ALA A 308 19.57 43.60 -21.31
C ALA A 308 19.20 44.28 -19.97
N LEU A 309 18.83 43.50 -18.94
CA LEU A 309 18.55 44.04 -17.60
C LEU A 309 19.79 44.69 -16.97
N MET A 310 20.99 44.12 -17.17
CA MET A 310 22.23 44.71 -16.69
C MET A 310 22.60 46.01 -17.40
N ILE A 311 22.27 46.14 -18.69
CA ILE A 311 22.45 47.39 -19.45
C ILE A 311 21.53 48.47 -18.89
N MET A 312 20.22 48.18 -18.76
CA MET A 312 19.25 49.16 -18.23
C MET A 312 19.62 49.65 -16.83
N ARG A 313 20.10 48.75 -15.95
CA ARG A 313 20.54 49.13 -14.60
C ARG A 313 21.79 50.03 -14.57
N LYS A 314 22.61 50.03 -15.62
CA LYS A 314 23.77 50.93 -15.71
C LYS A 314 23.40 52.33 -16.22
N GLU A 315 22.22 52.47 -16.81
CA GLU A 315 21.71 53.73 -17.36
C GLU A 315 20.83 54.51 -16.35
N GLU A 316 20.45 53.86 -15.24
CA GLU A 316 19.82 54.46 -14.05
C GLU A 316 20.85 55.02 -13.05
#